data_AF-A0A2J8JKW6-F1
#
_entry.id   AF-A0A2J8JKW6-F1
#
_cell.length_a   1.000
_cell.length_b   1.000
_cell.length_c   1.000
_cell.angle_alpha   90.00
_cell.angle_beta   90.00
_cell.angle_gamma   90.00
#
_symmetry.space_group_name_H-M   'P 1'
#
loop_
_entity.id
_entity.type
_entity.pdbx_description
1 polymer ?
#
loop_
_entity_poly.entity_id
_entity_poly.type
_entity_poly.pdbx_seq_one_letter_code
_entity_poly.pdbx_strand_id
1 'polypeptide(L)'
;MLDTMEAPGHSRQLLLQLNNQRTKGFLCDVIIVVQNALFRAHKNVLAASSAYLKSLVVHDNLLNLDHDMVSPAVFRLVLDFIYTGRLADGAEAAAA
;
A
#
# COMPACT_ATOMS: atom_id res chain seq x y z
N MET A 1 -27.62 3.89 25.10
CA MET A 1 -26.31 3.28 24.82
C MET A 1 -26.48 2.57 23.49
N LEU A 2 -26.07 3.18 22.39
CA LEU A 2 -26.14 2.53 21.08
C LEU A 2 -25.08 1.43 21.11
N ASP A 3 -25.50 0.18 21.20
CA ASP A 3 -24.60 -0.94 20.91
C ASP A 3 -23.99 -0.67 19.54
N THR A 4 -22.66 -0.54 19.51
CA THR A 4 -21.89 -0.31 18.30
C THR A 4 -22.14 -1.48 17.36
N MET A 5 -22.99 -1.27 16.34
CA MET A 5 -23.22 -2.25 15.28
C MET A 5 -21.99 -2.34 14.38
N GLU A 6 -20.93 -3.01 14.86
CA GLU A 6 -19.79 -3.38 14.03
C GLU A 6 -20.12 -4.66 13.27
N ALA A 7 -20.23 -4.56 11.93
CA ALA A 7 -20.35 -5.73 11.08
C ALA A 7 -19.05 -6.56 11.19
N PRO A 8 -19.12 -7.85 11.60
CA PRO A 8 -17.93 -8.68 11.77
C PRO A 8 -17.10 -8.73 10.49
N GLY A 9 -15.82 -8.38 10.57
CA GLY A 9 -14.89 -8.45 9.44
C GLY A 9 -15.04 -7.36 8.38
N HIS A 10 -15.83 -6.29 8.62
CA HIS A 10 -15.98 -5.17 7.69
C HIS A 10 -14.63 -4.59 7.23
N SER A 11 -13.70 -4.33 8.16
CA SER A 11 -12.37 -3.79 7.87
C SER A 11 -11.55 -4.72 6.96
N ARG A 12 -11.60 -6.04 7.21
CA ARG A 12 -10.93 -7.04 6.37
C ARG A 12 -11.49 -7.05 4.96
N GLN A 13 -12.81 -7.04 4.81
CA GLN A 13 -13.46 -7.01 3.50
C GLN A 13 -13.15 -5.72 2.75
N LEU A 14 -13.18 -4.58 3.43
CA LEU A 14 -12.80 -3.29 2.86
C LEU A 14 -11.35 -3.31 2.36
N LEU A 15 -10.43 -3.80 3.17
CA LEU A 15 -9.01 -3.90 2.79
C LEU A 15 -8.79 -4.81 1.57
N LEU A 16 -9.51 -5.94 1.50
CA LEU A 16 -9.50 -6.82 0.32
C LEU A 16 -9.98 -6.08 -0.95
N GLN A 17 -11.04 -5.27 -0.85
CA GLN A 17 -11.51 -4.48 -1.98
C GLN A 17 -10.53 -3.38 -2.37
N LEU A 18 -9.92 -2.69 -1.41
CA LEU A 18 -8.87 -1.70 -1.67
C LEU A 18 -7.66 -2.33 -2.37
N ASN A 19 -7.27 -3.55 -2.00
CA ASN A 19 -6.21 -4.28 -2.70
C ASN A 19 -6.61 -4.63 -4.15
N ASN A 20 -7.86 -5.05 -4.38
CA ASN A 20 -8.36 -5.30 -5.73
C ASN A 20 -8.40 -4.03 -6.59
N GLN A 21 -8.71 -2.88 -6.00
CA GLN A 21 -8.65 -1.59 -6.69
C GLN A 21 -7.21 -1.25 -7.08
N ARG A 22 -6.27 -1.43 -6.15
CA ARG A 22 -4.83 -1.21 -6.36
C ARG A 22 -4.29 -2.04 -7.53
N THR A 23 -4.57 -3.35 -7.56
CA THR A 23 -4.06 -4.23 -8.62
C THR A 23 -4.63 -3.91 -10.00
N LYS A 24 -5.84 -3.34 -10.06
CA LYS A 24 -6.48 -2.86 -11.29
C LYS A 24 -6.12 -1.41 -11.64
N GLY A 25 -5.41 -0.70 -10.76
CA GLY A 25 -5.14 0.73 -10.90
C GLY A 25 -6.40 1.62 -10.76
N PHE A 26 -7.49 1.09 -10.20
CA PHE A 26 -8.73 1.83 -10.02
C PHE A 26 -8.59 2.80 -8.85
N LEU A 27 -8.95 4.07 -9.05
CA LEU A 27 -8.84 5.15 -8.06
C LEU A 27 -7.44 5.38 -7.46
N CYS A 28 -6.39 4.76 -8.02
CA CYS A 28 -5.01 5.02 -7.61
C CYS A 28 -4.61 6.44 -8.03
N ASP A 29 -4.33 7.27 -7.04
CA ASP A 29 -4.05 8.70 -7.13
C ASP A 29 -2.58 9.04 -6.83
N VAL A 30 -1.73 8.03 -6.61
CA VAL A 30 -0.29 8.19 -6.48
C VAL A 30 0.48 7.05 -7.17
N ILE A 31 1.61 7.40 -7.77
CA ILE A 31 2.60 6.48 -8.30
C ILE A 31 3.89 6.66 -7.50
N ILE A 32 4.36 5.59 -6.88
CA ILE A 32 5.68 5.53 -6.27
C ILE A 32 6.64 4.85 -7.23
N VAL A 33 7.73 5.54 -7.55
CA VAL A 33 8.84 5.06 -8.34
C VAL A 33 9.94 4.61 -7.39
N VAL A 34 10.33 3.35 -7.50
CA VAL A 34 11.49 2.78 -6.80
C VAL A 34 12.38 2.16 -7.85
N GLN A 35 13.57 2.73 -8.08
CA GLN A 35 14.44 2.36 -9.19
C GLN A 35 13.68 2.47 -10.53
N ASN A 36 13.52 1.35 -11.19
CA ASN A 36 12.86 1.18 -12.48
C ASN A 36 11.47 0.56 -12.33
N ALA A 37 10.98 0.40 -11.10
CA ALA A 37 9.67 -0.14 -10.79
C ALA A 37 8.66 0.97 -10.42
N LEU A 38 7.45 0.84 -10.96
CA LEU A 38 6.32 1.74 -10.72
C LEU A 38 5.25 1.04 -9.88
N PHE A 39 4.86 1.68 -8.78
CA PHE A 39 3.85 1.17 -7.86
C PHE A 39 2.67 2.14 -7.79
N ARG A 40 1.52 1.71 -8.30
CA ARG A 40 0.26 2.45 -8.14
C ARG A 40 -0.33 2.17 -6.75
N ALA A 41 -0.82 3.20 -6.09
CA ALA A 41 -1.45 3.10 -4.78
C ALA A 41 -2.46 4.23 -4.56
N HIS A 42 -3.17 4.14 -3.43
CA HIS A 42 -4.07 5.17 -2.93
C HIS A 42 -3.41 5.98 -1.82
N LYS A 43 -3.39 7.31 -1.93
CA LYS A 43 -2.81 8.22 -0.94
C LYS A 43 -3.43 8.03 0.43
N ASN A 44 -4.74 7.86 0.51
CA ASN A 44 -5.46 7.68 1.77
C ASN A 44 -5.02 6.41 2.53
N VAL A 45 -4.84 5.29 1.83
CA VAL A 45 -4.39 4.03 2.43
C VAL A 45 -2.95 4.15 2.92
N LEU A 46 -2.06 4.74 2.10
CA LEU A 46 -0.66 4.96 2.50
C LEU A 46 -0.57 5.89 3.71
N ALA A 47 -1.29 7.02 3.69
CA ALA A 47 -1.32 7.98 4.77
C ALA A 47 -1.91 7.43 6.08
N ALA A 48 -2.88 6.51 5.99
CA ALA A 48 -3.43 5.82 7.16
C ALA A 48 -2.46 4.77 7.74
N SER A 49 -1.62 4.17 6.89
CA SER A 49 -0.71 3.09 7.29
C SER A 49 0.59 3.57 7.94
N SER A 50 1.10 4.75 7.58
CA SER A 50 2.39 5.25 8.04
C SER A 50 2.47 6.76 8.02
N ALA A 51 2.99 7.36 9.10
CA ALA A 51 3.22 8.80 9.18
C ALA A 51 4.26 9.28 8.16
N TYR A 52 5.27 8.46 7.85
CA TYR A 52 6.27 8.76 6.83
C TYR A 52 5.65 8.77 5.43
N LEU A 53 4.84 7.75 5.10
CA LEU A 53 4.15 7.71 3.82
C LEU A 53 3.13 8.86 3.72
N LYS A 54 2.46 9.21 4.82
CA LYS A 54 1.59 10.40 4.89
C LYS A 54 2.36 11.66 4.48
N SER A 55 3.51 11.95 5.08
CA SER A 55 4.27 13.17 4.73
C SER A 55 4.74 13.19 3.28
N LEU A 56 5.00 12.01 2.69
CA LEU A 56 5.36 11.92 1.28
C LEU A 56 4.19 12.17 0.33
N VAL A 57 3.04 11.51 0.55
CA VAL A 57 1.93 11.51 -0.43
C VAL A 57 1.05 12.75 -0.42
N VAL A 58 1.17 13.60 0.62
CA VAL A 58 0.30 14.78 0.79
C VAL A 58 0.44 15.78 -0.35
N HIS A 59 1.66 16.00 -0.84
CA HIS A 59 1.94 17.08 -1.80
C HIS A 59 2.06 16.58 -3.23
N ASP A 60 2.56 15.36 -3.44
CA ASP A 60 2.91 14.87 -4.78
C ASP A 60 2.09 13.63 -5.18
N ASN A 61 1.80 13.53 -6.47
CA ASN A 61 1.14 12.36 -7.09
C ASN A 61 2.15 11.39 -7.71
N LEU A 62 3.41 11.81 -7.84
CA LEU A 62 4.52 11.00 -8.34
C LEU A 62 5.68 11.13 -7.34
N LEU A 63 6.01 10.03 -6.66
CA LEU A 63 7.05 10.01 -5.64
C LEU A 63 8.23 9.18 -6.12
N ASN A 64 9.45 9.70 -6.00
CA ASN A 64 10.66 8.94 -6.23
C ASN A 64 11.28 8.56 -4.88
N LEU A 65 11.31 7.27 -4.56
CA LEU A 65 12.03 6.78 -3.39
C LEU A 65 13.48 6.47 -3.75
N ASP A 66 14.38 6.95 -2.90
CA ASP A 66 15.81 6.78 -3.07
C ASP A 66 16.21 5.30 -3.02
N HIS A 67 17.10 4.91 -3.93
CA HIS A 67 17.53 3.53 -4.15
C HIS A 67 18.43 3.02 -3.03
N ASP A 68 19.11 3.94 -2.35
CA ASP A 68 19.94 3.63 -1.19
C ASP A 68 19.09 3.32 0.05
N MET A 69 17.81 3.71 0.05
CA MET A 69 16.90 3.48 1.18
C MET A 69 16.06 2.21 1.03
N VAL A 70 15.63 1.83 -0.17
CA VAL A 70 14.77 0.67 -0.36
C VAL A 70 14.89 0.05 -1.76
N SER A 71 14.95 -1.28 -1.82
CA SER A 71 14.87 -2.01 -3.09
C SER A 71 13.41 -2.19 -3.54
N PRO A 72 13.14 -2.33 -4.85
CA PRO A 72 11.78 -2.57 -5.35
C PRO A 72 11.09 -3.79 -4.73
N ALA A 73 11.85 -4.86 -4.46
CA ALA A 73 11.34 -6.08 -3.84
C ALA A 73 10.89 -5.84 -2.40
N VAL A 74 11.69 -5.12 -1.61
CA VAL A 74 11.34 -4.76 -0.22
C VAL A 74 10.14 -3.82 -0.21
N PHE A 75 10.11 -2.83 -1.11
CA PHE A 75 8.97 -1.92 -1.19
C PHE A 75 7.68 -2.65 -1.57
N ARG A 76 7.74 -3.64 -2.48
CA ARG A 76 6.59 -4.49 -2.81
C ARG A 76 6.06 -5.22 -1.58
N LEU A 77 6.94 -5.82 -0.77
CA LEU A 77 6.54 -6.50 0.47
C LEU A 77 5.84 -5.54 1.44
N VAL A 78 6.38 -4.33 1.62
CA VAL A 78 5.76 -3.30 2.47
C VAL A 78 4.38 -2.91 1.92
N LEU A 79 4.27 -2.68 0.61
CA LEU A 79 3.01 -2.31 -0.03
C LEU A 79 1.98 -3.44 0.08
N ASP A 80 2.38 -4.69 -0.14
CA ASP A 80 1.48 -5.84 0.00
C ASP A 80 1.07 -6.04 1.45
N PHE A 81 1.95 -5.81 2.42
CA PHE A 81 1.59 -5.80 3.83
C PHE A 81 0.53 -4.73 4.14
N ILE A 82 0.71 -3.49 3.64
CA ILE A 82 -0.28 -2.40 3.83
C ILE A 82 -1.67 -2.81 3.31
N TYR A 83 -1.73 -3.50 2.17
CA TYR A 83 -2.99 -3.85 1.51
C TYR A 83 -3.55 -5.24 1.86
N THR A 84 -2.83 -6.06 2.61
CA THR A 84 -3.27 -7.44 2.93
C THR A 84 -3.18 -7.80 4.41
N GLY A 85 -2.45 -7.01 5.20
CA GLY A 85 -2.11 -7.31 6.59
C GLY A 85 -1.18 -8.52 6.75
N ARG A 86 -0.56 -9.01 5.66
CA ARG A 86 0.31 -10.18 5.67
C ARG A 86 1.66 -9.83 5.09
N LEU A 87 2.71 -10.26 5.78
CA LEU A 87 4.08 -10.21 5.27
C LEU A 87 4.41 -11.62 4.77
N ALA A 88 4.75 -11.74 3.48
CA ALA A 88 5.25 -12.99 2.95
C ALA A 88 6.72 -13.16 3.38
N ASP A 89 7.13 -14.40 3.68
CA ASP A 89 8.54 -14.68 3.91
C ASP A 89 9.32 -14.40 2.62
N GLY A 90 10.44 -13.68 2.74
CA GLY A 90 11.17 -13.06 1.63
C GLY A 90 11.69 -13.99 0.51
N ALA A 91 11.40 -15.30 0.57
CA ALA A 91 11.68 -16.28 -0.47
C ALA A 91 10.72 -16.19 -1.68
N GLU A 92 9.45 -15.79 -1.50
CA GLU A 92 8.49 -15.71 -2.61
C GLU A 92 8.64 -14.44 -3.45
N ALA A 93 9.19 -13.36 -2.89
CA ALA A 93 9.34 -12.07 -3.58
C ALA A 93 10.41 -12.06 -4.68
N ALA A 94 11.31 -13.05 -4.69
CA ALA A 94 12.36 -13.19 -5.71
C ALA A 94 11.89 -13.94 -6.98
N ALA A 95 10.67 -14.51 -6.96
CA ALA A 95 10.15 -15.39 -8.01
C ALA A 95 9.12 -14.75 -8.95
N ALA A 96 8.82 -13.45 -8.81
CA ALA A 96 7.82 -12.73 -9.62
C ALA A 96 8.32 -11.37 -10.10
#